data_AF-A0A9P1A4K2-F1
#
_entry.id   AF-A0A9P1A4K2-F1
#
_cell.length_a   1.000
_cell.length_b   1.000
_cell.length_c   1.000
_cell.angle_alpha   90.00
_cell.angle_beta   90.00
_cell.angle_gamma   90.00
#
_symmetry.space_group_name_H-M   'P 1'
#
loop_
_entity.id
_entity.type
_entity.pdbx_description
1 polymer ?
#
loop_
_entity_poly.entity_id
_entity_poly.type
_entity_poly.pdbx_seq_one_letter_code
_entity_poly.pdbx_strand_id
1 'polypeptide(L)'
;MSQERSASVVIKNDSINTYFAYRALFKLEGVVNESTGWQMVKPQGTSTAAKIVFYTGLQGINCEWRLQGIKYTLAKDQQDPLAISFDGQRLTVEEVFIPDKNQWLQHNLADGDNNGTIQVVGAFPQIKIISNGATTTHLFKRADL
;
A
#
# COMPACT_ATOMS: atom_id res chain seq x y z
N MET A 1 17.63 7.98 -23.57
CA MET A 1 18.50 8.10 -22.38
C MET A 1 17.63 7.91 -21.16
N SER A 2 18.08 7.13 -20.17
CA SER A 2 17.37 6.94 -18.91
C SER A 2 17.36 8.22 -18.09
N GLN A 3 16.24 8.54 -17.44
CA GLN A 3 16.18 9.66 -16.50
C GLN A 3 15.71 9.16 -15.14
N GLU A 4 16.48 9.47 -14.10
CA GLU A 4 16.08 9.22 -12.72
C GLU A 4 14.97 10.18 -12.30
N ARG A 5 13.94 9.64 -11.64
CA ARG A 5 12.73 10.30 -11.20
C ARG A 5 12.42 9.91 -9.77
N SER A 6 11.55 10.67 -9.11
CA SER A 6 11.08 10.30 -7.77
C SER A 6 9.63 10.68 -7.53
N ALA A 7 8.94 9.96 -6.66
CA ALA A 7 7.56 10.23 -6.29
C ALA A 7 7.31 9.93 -4.81
N SER A 8 6.34 10.64 -4.22
CA SER A 8 5.87 10.34 -2.87
C SER A 8 4.81 9.26 -2.92
N VAL A 9 4.87 8.28 -2.01
CA VAL A 9 3.84 7.26 -1.83
C VAL A 9 2.99 7.64 -0.63
N VAL A 10 1.67 7.71 -0.85
CA VAL A 10 0.67 7.86 0.21
C VAL A 10 -0.19 6.61 0.28
N ILE A 11 -0.56 6.23 1.49
CA ILE A 11 -1.45 5.10 1.77
C ILE A 11 -2.78 5.67 2.24
N LYS A 12 -3.86 5.29 1.56
CA LYS A 12 -5.23 5.73 1.85
C LYS A 12 -6.09 4.55 2.27
N ASN A 13 -7.04 4.83 3.16
CA ASN A 13 -8.05 3.89 3.57
C ASN A 13 -9.43 4.41 3.19
N ASP A 14 -9.99 3.87 2.12
CA ASP A 14 -11.31 4.27 1.60
C ASP A 14 -12.46 3.52 2.30
N SER A 15 -12.17 2.75 3.36
CA SER A 15 -13.20 2.06 4.14
C SER A 15 -13.90 3.00 5.11
N ILE A 16 -15.19 2.77 5.34
CA ILE A 16 -16.03 3.64 6.17
C ILE A 16 -15.81 3.38 7.68
N ASN A 17 -15.70 2.11 8.07
CA ASN A 17 -15.70 1.70 9.49
C ASN A 17 -14.52 0.80 9.88
N THR A 18 -13.58 0.57 8.96
CA THR A 18 -12.52 -0.42 9.16
C THR A 18 -11.16 0.26 9.18
N TYR A 19 -10.37 -0.07 10.19
CA TYR A 19 -8.99 0.37 10.30
C TYR A 19 -8.10 -0.60 9.52
N PHE A 20 -7.07 -0.07 8.88
CA PHE A 20 -6.10 -0.90 8.19
C PHE A 20 -4.69 -0.48 8.53
N ALA A 21 -3.79 -1.45 8.60
CA ALA A 21 -2.38 -1.20 8.35
C ALA A 21 -2.04 -1.71 6.96
N TYR A 22 -1.35 -0.91 6.15
CA TYR A 22 -0.84 -1.33 4.85
C TYR A 22 0.66 -1.08 4.77
N ARG A 23 1.33 -1.90 3.98
CA ARG A 23 2.65 -1.53 3.43
C ARG A 23 2.72 -1.88 1.96
N ALA A 24 3.43 -1.05 1.22
CA ALA A 24 3.84 -1.33 -0.14
C ALA A 24 5.34 -1.63 -0.16
N LEU A 25 5.67 -2.66 -0.91
CA LEU A 25 7.02 -3.01 -1.33
C LEU A 25 7.11 -2.62 -2.80
N PHE A 26 8.17 -1.94 -3.15
CA PHE A 26 8.44 -1.48 -4.49
C PHE A 26 9.74 -2.10 -4.97
N LYS A 27 9.72 -2.62 -6.18
CA LYS A 27 10.89 -3.15 -6.87
C LYS A 27 10.95 -2.54 -8.25
N LEU A 28 12.13 -2.05 -8.59
CA LEU A 28 12.50 -1.74 -9.96
C LEU A 28 13.60 -2.72 -10.37
N GLU A 29 13.50 -3.23 -11.59
CA GLU A 29 14.53 -4.12 -12.13
C GLU A 29 15.91 -3.44 -12.08
N GLY A 30 16.86 -4.05 -11.37
CA GLY A 30 18.22 -3.52 -11.21
C GLY A 30 18.42 -2.50 -10.07
N VAL A 31 17.40 -2.21 -9.24
CA VAL A 31 17.50 -1.30 -8.08
C VAL A 31 17.16 -2.01 -6.78
N VAL A 32 17.60 -1.44 -5.65
CA VAL A 32 17.26 -1.92 -4.29
C VAL A 32 15.75 -1.85 -4.06
N ASN A 33 15.19 -2.90 -3.47
CA ASN A 33 13.78 -2.94 -3.09
C ASN A 33 13.50 -1.89 -2.01
N GLU A 34 12.48 -1.07 -2.23
CA GLU A 34 12.03 -0.05 -1.28
C GLU A 34 10.76 -0.52 -0.54
N SER A 35 10.54 -0.02 0.67
CA SER A 35 9.34 -0.29 1.45
C SER A 35 8.81 0.98 2.08
N THR A 36 7.49 1.12 2.09
CA THR A 36 6.80 2.21 2.79
C THR A 36 6.78 2.05 4.32
N GLY A 37 7.27 0.92 4.84
CA GLY A 37 6.94 0.49 6.20
C GLY A 37 5.43 0.23 6.38
N TRP A 38 5.05 -0.28 7.56
CA TRP A 38 3.65 -0.44 7.92
C TRP A 38 3.05 0.92 8.31
N GLN A 39 2.02 1.34 7.58
CA GLN A 39 1.26 2.55 7.86
C GLN A 39 -0.13 2.16 8.34
N MET A 40 -0.44 2.53 9.58
CA MET A 40 -1.78 2.38 10.12
C MET A 40 -2.62 3.60 9.75
N VAL A 41 -3.80 3.35 9.18
CA VAL A 41 -4.66 4.38 8.59
C VAL A 41 -6.09 4.16 9.07
N LYS A 42 -6.64 5.18 9.73
CA LYS A 42 -8.03 5.20 10.17
C LYS A 42 -9.01 5.20 8.99
N PRO A 43 -10.30 4.86 9.20
CA PRO A 43 -11.30 4.93 8.15
C PRO A 43 -11.32 6.33 7.50
N GLN A 44 -11.40 6.38 6.16
CA GLN A 44 -11.31 7.60 5.34
C GLN A 44 -10.00 8.41 5.54
N GLY A 45 -8.98 7.80 6.15
CA GLY A 45 -7.71 8.44 6.44
C GLY A 45 -6.70 8.34 5.31
N THR A 46 -5.64 9.15 5.42
CA THR A 46 -4.45 9.09 4.55
C THR A 46 -3.19 9.18 5.41
N SER A 47 -2.16 8.41 5.09
CA SER A 47 -0.82 8.51 5.67
C SER A 47 0.23 8.67 4.56
N THR A 48 1.21 9.55 4.77
CA THR A 48 2.38 9.65 3.87
C THR A 48 3.41 8.61 4.30
N ALA A 49 3.85 7.77 3.35
CA ALA A 49 4.47 6.51 3.69
C ALA A 49 5.96 6.45 3.32
N ALA A 50 6.34 6.87 2.11
CA ALA A 50 7.73 6.92 1.66
C ALA A 50 7.90 7.83 0.44
N LYS A 51 9.15 8.07 0.05
CA LYS A 51 9.53 8.59 -1.27
C LYS A 51 10.29 7.49 -2.00
N ILE A 52 9.90 7.20 -3.24
CA ILE A 52 10.54 6.18 -4.07
C ILE A 52 11.27 6.79 -5.26
N VAL A 53 12.31 6.10 -5.74
CA VAL A 53 13.05 6.46 -6.95
C VAL A 53 12.70 5.50 -8.09
N PHE A 54 12.52 6.02 -9.31
CA PHE A 54 12.24 5.22 -10.50
C PHE A 54 12.93 5.80 -11.73
N TYR A 55 12.98 5.04 -12.83
CA TYR A 55 13.60 5.49 -14.08
C TYR A 55 12.61 5.45 -15.23
N THR A 56 12.67 6.46 -16.10
CA THR A 56 11.87 6.55 -17.33
C THR A 56 12.77 6.59 -18.57
N GLY A 57 12.19 6.41 -19.76
CA GLY A 57 12.91 6.49 -21.03
C GLY A 57 13.76 5.26 -21.38
N LEU A 58 13.65 4.18 -20.61
CA LEU A 58 14.18 2.85 -20.93
C LEU A 58 13.02 1.92 -21.30
N GLN A 59 13.14 1.25 -22.44
CA GLN A 59 12.22 0.17 -22.79
C GLN A 59 12.52 -1.05 -21.91
N GLY A 60 11.48 -1.69 -21.39
CA GLY A 60 11.59 -2.96 -20.65
C GLY A 60 11.77 -2.85 -19.14
N ILE A 61 11.99 -1.66 -18.56
CA ILE A 61 12.00 -1.51 -17.10
C ILE A 61 10.55 -1.53 -16.59
N ASN A 62 10.24 -2.51 -15.76
CA ASN A 62 8.95 -2.63 -15.09
C ASN A 62 9.04 -2.20 -13.63
N CYS A 63 8.02 -1.45 -13.19
CA CYS A 63 7.81 -1.15 -11.79
C CYS A 63 6.89 -2.23 -11.21
N GLU A 64 7.43 -2.99 -10.27
CA GLU A 64 6.75 -4.07 -9.61
C GLU A 64 6.41 -3.67 -8.17
N TRP A 65 5.19 -3.99 -7.76
CA TRP A 65 4.66 -3.61 -6.46
C TRP A 65 4.13 -4.83 -5.75
N ARG A 66 4.44 -4.96 -4.48
CA ARG A 66 3.79 -5.96 -3.64
C ARG A 66 3.16 -5.26 -2.46
N LEU A 67 1.90 -5.56 -2.24
CA LEU A 67 1.11 -4.92 -1.20
C LEU A 67 0.83 -5.94 -0.10
N GLN A 68 0.74 -5.47 1.14
CA GLN A 68 0.36 -6.29 2.28
C GLN A 68 -0.53 -5.43 3.18
N GLY A 69 -1.53 -6.06 3.79
CA GLY A 69 -2.40 -5.35 4.71
C GLY A 69 -2.92 -6.19 5.85
N ILE A 70 -3.33 -5.49 6.89
CA ILE A 70 -3.93 -6.06 8.09
C ILE A 70 -5.21 -5.27 8.34
N LYS A 71 -6.33 -5.98 8.42
CA LYS A 71 -7.65 -5.47 8.75
C LYS A 71 -7.81 -5.47 10.26
N TYR A 72 -8.24 -4.34 10.81
CA TYR A 72 -8.51 -4.18 12.23
C TYR A 72 -9.96 -3.79 12.48
N THR A 73 -10.48 -4.30 13.59
CA THR A 73 -11.80 -3.94 14.14
C THR A 73 -11.66 -3.36 15.53
N LEU A 74 -12.68 -2.65 16.00
CA LEU A 74 -12.76 -2.22 17.39
C LEU A 74 -12.74 -3.44 18.32
N ALA A 75 -11.88 -3.38 19.33
CA ALA A 75 -11.83 -4.38 20.39
C ALA A 75 -13.19 -4.38 21.11
N LYS A 76 -13.82 -5.55 21.22
CA LYS A 76 -15.09 -5.70 21.95
C LYS A 76 -14.88 -5.69 23.46
N ASP A 77 -13.73 -6.18 23.91
CA ASP A 77 -13.32 -6.22 25.30
C ASP A 77 -12.21 -5.18 25.55
N GLN A 78 -12.40 -4.33 26.57
CA GLN A 78 -11.39 -3.35 26.97
C GLN A 78 -10.13 -4.01 27.54
N GLN A 79 -10.20 -5.27 27.95
CA GLN A 79 -9.09 -6.04 28.52
C GLN A 79 -8.41 -6.99 27.52
N ASP A 80 -8.80 -6.99 26.24
CA ASP A 80 -8.16 -7.85 25.24
C ASP A 80 -6.64 -7.55 25.19
N PRO A 81 -5.78 -8.51 25.59
CA PRO A 81 -4.33 -8.30 25.67
C PRO A 81 -3.67 -8.20 24.29
N LEU A 82 -4.35 -8.64 23.23
CA LEU A 82 -3.88 -8.55 21.84
C LEU A 82 -4.34 -7.27 21.15
N ALA A 83 -5.17 -6.45 21.81
CA ALA A 83 -5.61 -5.19 21.24
C ALA A 83 -4.50 -4.13 21.28
N ILE A 84 -4.32 -3.44 20.17
CA ILE A 84 -3.40 -2.29 20.03
C ILE A 84 -4.17 -0.98 20.19
N SER A 85 -3.50 0.07 20.65
CA SER A 85 -4.08 1.42 20.74
C SER A 85 -3.68 2.29 19.55
N PHE A 86 -4.66 2.90 18.89
CA PHE A 86 -4.44 3.82 17.78
C PHE A 86 -5.57 4.85 17.66
N ASP A 87 -5.23 6.13 17.52
CA ASP A 87 -6.17 7.26 17.47
C ASP A 87 -7.23 7.23 18.61
N GLY A 88 -6.80 6.87 19.82
CA GLY A 88 -7.67 6.74 20.99
C GLY A 88 -8.60 5.51 20.99
N GLN A 89 -8.53 4.65 19.98
CA GLN A 89 -9.31 3.41 19.88
C GLN A 89 -8.46 2.20 20.27
N ARG A 90 -9.11 1.16 20.82
CA ARG A 90 -8.52 -0.18 20.96
C ARG A 90 -8.93 -1.03 19.77
N LEU A 91 -7.96 -1.66 19.12
CA LEU A 91 -8.16 -2.37 17.86
C LEU A 91 -7.58 -3.78 17.94
N THR A 92 -8.33 -4.75 17.44
CA THR A 92 -7.91 -6.15 17.33
C THR A 92 -7.71 -6.51 15.86
N VAL A 93 -6.75 -7.40 15.60
CA VAL A 93 -6.53 -7.94 14.26
C VAL A 93 -7.73 -8.80 13.89
N GLU A 94 -8.43 -8.44 12.82
CA GLU A 94 -9.52 -9.23 12.26
C GLU A 94 -8.97 -10.19 11.19
N GLU A 95 -8.13 -9.67 10.28
CA GLU A 95 -7.67 -10.44 9.13
C GLU A 95 -6.31 -9.93 8.64
N VAL A 96 -5.39 -10.84 8.30
CA VAL A 96 -4.17 -10.51 7.55
C VAL A 96 -4.39 -10.91 6.10
N PHE A 97 -4.08 -10.01 5.17
CA PHE A 97 -4.28 -10.26 3.75
C PHE A 97 -3.06 -9.85 2.93
N ILE A 98 -2.79 -10.67 1.92
CA ILE A 98 -1.75 -10.43 0.93
C ILE A 98 -2.43 -10.55 -0.44
N PRO A 99 -2.63 -9.43 -1.16
CA PRO A 99 -3.05 -9.45 -2.56
C PRO A 99 -2.30 -10.52 -3.36
N ASP A 100 -3.07 -11.32 -4.09
CA ASP A 100 -2.58 -12.30 -5.07
C ASP A 100 -1.44 -13.22 -4.59
N LYS A 101 -1.55 -13.76 -3.37
CA LYS A 101 -0.64 -14.79 -2.84
C LYS A 101 0.84 -14.42 -2.98
N ASN A 102 1.21 -13.19 -2.61
CA ASN A 102 2.63 -12.78 -2.61
C ASN A 102 3.21 -12.65 -4.05
N GLN A 103 2.39 -12.29 -5.03
CA GLN A 103 2.88 -11.92 -6.34
C GLN A 103 3.29 -10.44 -6.41
N TRP A 104 4.26 -10.15 -7.27
CA TRP A 104 4.59 -8.80 -7.67
C TRP A 104 3.59 -8.33 -8.73
N LEU A 105 2.99 -7.17 -8.49
CA LEU A 105 1.97 -6.54 -9.31
C LEU A 105 2.65 -5.51 -10.20
N GLN A 106 2.43 -5.59 -11.51
CA GLN A 106 2.99 -4.60 -12.42
C GLN A 106 2.16 -3.30 -12.35
N HIS A 107 2.82 -2.18 -12.03
CA HIS A 107 2.25 -0.84 -12.13
C HIS A 107 3.36 0.14 -12.51
N ASN A 108 3.50 0.34 -13.82
CA ASN A 108 4.55 1.15 -14.41
C ASN A 108 4.32 2.64 -14.17
N LEU A 109 5.37 3.32 -13.74
CA LEU A 109 5.39 4.77 -13.56
C LEU A 109 5.88 5.46 -14.83
N ALA A 110 5.34 6.64 -15.09
CA ALA A 110 5.66 7.45 -16.26
C ALA A 110 6.33 8.78 -15.85
N ASP A 111 6.83 9.54 -16.84
CA ASP A 111 7.42 10.86 -16.57
C ASP A 111 6.45 11.81 -15.84
N GLY A 112 5.14 11.65 -16.09
CA GLY A 112 4.09 12.41 -15.40
C GLY A 112 3.97 12.12 -13.91
N ASP A 113 4.60 11.05 -13.40
CA ASP A 113 4.63 10.72 -11.97
C ASP A 113 5.76 11.42 -11.22
N ASN A 114 6.71 12.04 -11.94
CA ASN A 114 7.86 12.67 -11.31
C ASN A 114 7.45 13.85 -10.43
N ASN A 115 7.99 13.87 -9.20
CA ASN A 115 7.60 14.76 -8.11
C ASN A 115 6.09 14.71 -7.77
N GLY A 116 5.39 13.68 -8.26
CA GLY A 116 3.99 13.43 -8.03
C GLY A 116 3.72 12.59 -6.80
N THR A 117 2.46 12.16 -6.67
CA THR A 117 2.00 11.30 -5.58
C THR A 117 1.40 10.02 -6.14
N ILE A 118 1.93 8.89 -5.70
CA ILE A 118 1.39 7.56 -5.95
C ILE A 118 0.51 7.19 -4.77
N GLN A 119 -0.74 6.81 -5.03
CA GLN A 119 -1.71 6.46 -4.00
C GLN A 119 -1.88 4.95 -3.95
N VAL A 120 -1.59 4.35 -2.80
CA VAL A 120 -1.98 2.98 -2.48
C VAL A 120 -3.26 3.05 -1.66
N VAL A 121 -4.39 2.73 -2.28
CA VAL A 121 -5.72 2.90 -1.71
C VAL A 121 -6.30 1.55 -1.35
N GLY A 122 -6.52 1.30 -0.07
CA GLY A 122 -7.11 0.05 0.40
C GLY A 122 -8.54 0.23 0.89
N ALA A 123 -9.44 -0.61 0.38
CA ALA A 123 -10.79 -0.77 0.89
C ALA A 123 -11.26 -2.21 0.64
N PHE A 124 -11.33 -3.01 1.70
CA PHE A 124 -11.62 -4.45 1.56
C PHE A 124 -12.93 -4.71 0.78
N PRO A 125 -12.94 -5.62 -0.20
CA PRO A 125 -11.89 -6.59 -0.53
C PRO A 125 -10.88 -6.13 -1.60
N GLN A 126 -10.71 -4.82 -1.84
CA GLN A 126 -9.89 -4.30 -2.93
C GLN A 126 -8.70 -3.45 -2.45
N ILE A 127 -7.66 -3.44 -3.28
CA ILE A 127 -6.57 -2.47 -3.20
C ILE A 127 -6.25 -1.91 -4.57
N LYS A 128 -5.88 -0.64 -4.61
CA LYS A 128 -5.56 0.09 -5.83
C LYS A 128 -4.20 0.75 -5.70
N ILE A 129 -3.44 0.74 -6.79
CA ILE A 129 -2.29 1.62 -6.98
C ILE A 129 -2.70 2.62 -8.04
N ILE A 130 -2.64 3.90 -7.71
CA ILE A 130 -3.07 5.00 -8.56
C ILE A 130 -1.89 5.94 -8.74
N SER A 131 -1.51 6.19 -9.98
CA SER A 131 -0.51 7.18 -10.38
C SER A 131 -1.08 8.04 -11.51
N ASN A 132 -0.30 8.96 -12.07
CA ASN A 132 -0.74 9.85 -13.14
C ASN A 132 -1.17 9.07 -14.39
N GLY A 133 -2.48 8.96 -14.59
CA GLY A 133 -3.09 8.31 -15.75
C GLY A 133 -3.17 6.79 -15.68
N ALA A 134 -2.72 6.16 -14.59
CA ALA A 134 -2.75 4.71 -14.41
C ALA A 134 -3.46 4.31 -13.11
N THR A 135 -4.25 3.24 -13.17
CA THR A 135 -4.84 2.62 -11.99
C THR A 135 -4.76 1.11 -12.14
N THR A 136 -4.07 0.47 -11.22
CA THR A 136 -4.02 -0.99 -11.11
C THR A 136 -4.87 -1.40 -9.91
N THR A 137 -5.87 -2.26 -10.12
CA THR A 137 -6.79 -2.72 -9.06
C THR A 137 -6.64 -4.22 -8.86
N HIS A 138 -6.55 -4.64 -7.60
CA HIS A 138 -6.45 -6.05 -7.21
C HIS A 138 -7.43 -6.39 -6.10
N LEU A 139 -7.85 -7.66 -6.08
CA LEU A 139 -8.66 -8.20 -5.02
C LEU A 139 -7.76 -8.82 -3.94
N PHE A 140 -8.10 -8.58 -2.68
CA PHE A 140 -7.55 -9.34 -1.58
C PHE A 140 -8.03 -10.79 -1.71
N LYS A 141 -7.08 -11.71 -1.60
CA LYS A 141 -7.36 -13.10 -1.25
C LYS A 141 -6.97 -13.26 0.21
N ARG A 142 -7.78 -13.98 0.97
CA ARG A 142 -7.40 -14.37 2.33
C ARG A 142 -6.04 -15.04 2.27
N ALA A 143 -5.13 -14.64 3.15
CA ALA A 143 -3.92 -15.40 3.33
C ALA A 143 -4.33 -16.73 3.98
N ASP A 144 -4.06 -17.85 3.30
CA ASP A 144 -4.07 -19.15 3.96
C ASP A 144 -2.92 -19.08 4.99
N LEU A 145 -3.26 -18.97 6.28
CA LEU A 145 -2.30 -19.02 7.38
C LEU A 145 -1.89 -20.46 7.67
#